data_AF-A0A920R2F0-F1
#
_entry.id   AF-A0A920R2F0-F1
#
_cell.length_a   1.000
_cell.length_b   1.000
_cell.length_c   1.000
_cell.angle_alpha   90.00
_cell.angle_beta   90.00
_cell.angle_gamma   90.00
#
_symmetry.space_group_name_H-M   'P 1'
#
loop_
_entity.id
_entity.type
_entity.pdbx_description
1 polymer ?
#
loop_
_entity_poly.entity_id
_entity_poly.type
_entity_poly.pdbx_seq_one_letter_code
_entity_poly.pdbx_strand_id
1 'polypeptide(L)'
;MISADYNPEIALVGGIPNKLGIVPLVLAYIGIFSLLDKSISGKIASRVRACGRMAFTNYLSQSILGVLFFTVVFERGDFTRKEIVVFVVVVWAIQLLCSKIWLDNFRYGPMEWIWRKLTYRSI
;
A
#
# COMPACT_ATOMS: atom_id res chain seq x y z
N MET A 1 -3.57 20.14 -23.54
CA MET A 1 -3.48 19.86 -24.98
C MET A 1 -2.33 18.87 -25.21
N ILE A 2 -2.52 17.58 -24.85
CA ILE A 2 -1.52 16.49 -25.04
C ILE A 2 -2.21 15.24 -25.65
N SER A 3 -3.35 15.42 -26.34
CA SER A 3 -4.19 14.29 -26.78
C SER A 3 -4.53 14.33 -28.27
N ALA A 4 -3.90 15.20 -29.06
CA ALA A 4 -4.19 15.32 -30.49
C ALA A 4 -3.42 14.30 -31.36
N ASP A 5 -2.29 13.76 -30.88
CA ASP A 5 -1.44 12.79 -31.60
C ASP A 5 -1.50 11.36 -31.01
N TYR A 6 -2.62 10.98 -30.40
CA TYR A 6 -2.79 9.61 -29.90
C TYR A 6 -3.07 8.66 -31.07
N ASN A 7 -2.02 8.04 -31.62
CA ASN A 7 -2.16 6.99 -32.62
C ASN A 7 -2.52 5.65 -31.93
N PRO A 8 -3.69 5.04 -32.23
CA PRO A 8 -4.10 3.76 -31.62
C PRO A 8 -3.13 2.60 -31.90
N GLU A 9 -2.31 2.69 -32.95
CA GLU A 9 -1.23 1.72 -33.20
C GLU A 9 -0.17 1.73 -32.09
N ILE A 10 0.15 2.89 -31.50
CA ILE A 10 1.11 2.98 -30.38
C ILE A 10 0.55 2.27 -29.13
N ALA A 11 -0.77 2.34 -28.92
CA ALA A 11 -1.44 1.64 -27.84
C ALA A 11 -1.46 0.12 -28.04
N LEU A 12 -1.58 -0.35 -29.28
CA LEU A 12 -1.54 -1.77 -29.63
C LEU A 12 -0.12 -2.35 -29.61
N VAL A 13 0.82 -1.66 -30.27
CA VAL A 13 2.23 -2.03 -30.38
C VAL A 13 2.95 -1.88 -29.03
N GLY A 14 2.61 -0.88 -28.22
CA GLY A 14 3.19 -0.67 -26.89
C GLY A 14 2.43 -1.40 -25.77
N GLY A 15 1.10 -1.45 -25.84
CA GLY A 15 0.27 -1.97 -24.75
C GLY A 15 0.34 -3.48 -24.57
N ILE A 16 0.41 -4.25 -25.67
CA ILE A 16 0.50 -5.71 -25.59
C ILE A 16 1.86 -6.14 -24.99
N PRO A 17 3.02 -5.69 -25.50
CA PRO A 17 4.32 -6.01 -24.90
C PRO A 17 4.45 -5.49 -23.46
N ASN A 18 3.90 -4.31 -23.15
CA ASN A 18 3.95 -3.76 -21.79
C ASN A 18 3.17 -4.64 -20.80
N LYS A 19 1.92 -5.03 -21.12
CA LYS A 19 1.12 -5.93 -20.27
C LYS A 19 1.77 -7.29 -20.10
N LEU A 20 2.33 -7.84 -21.17
CA LEU A 20 3.07 -9.10 -21.12
C LEU A 20 4.36 -8.98 -20.30
N GLY A 21 5.02 -7.82 -20.32
CA GLY A 21 6.22 -7.54 -19.53
C GLY A 21 5.96 -7.27 -18.05
N ILE A 22 4.78 -6.78 -17.67
CA ILE A 22 4.43 -6.49 -16.27
C ILE A 22 4.41 -7.77 -15.43
N VAL A 23 3.83 -8.85 -15.93
CA VAL A 23 3.70 -10.12 -15.17
C VAL A 23 5.06 -10.67 -14.73
N PRO A 24 6.03 -10.93 -15.63
CA PRO A 24 7.35 -11.41 -15.24
C PRO A 24 8.11 -10.37 -14.40
N LEU A 25 7.93 -9.06 -14.64
CA LEU A 25 8.56 -8.02 -13.84
C LEU A 25 8.08 -8.02 -12.39
N VAL A 26 6.78 -8.16 -12.15
CA VAL A 26 6.20 -8.27 -10.80
C VAL A 26 6.70 -9.52 -10.11
N LEU A 27 6.75 -10.66 -10.81
CA LEU A 27 7.31 -11.90 -10.27
C LEU A 27 8.80 -11.75 -9.91
N ALA A 28 9.58 -11.07 -10.76
CA ALA A 28 10.98 -10.77 -10.48
C ALA A 28 11.13 -9.90 -9.22
N TYR A 29 10.32 -8.84 -9.08
CA TYR A 29 10.31 -8.01 -7.86
C TYR A 29 9.94 -8.82 -6.62
N ILE A 30 8.89 -9.63 -6.66
CA ILE A 30 8.49 -10.50 -5.54
C ILE A 30 9.66 -11.43 -5.17
N GLY A 31 10.30 -12.04 -6.16
CA GLY A 31 11.45 -12.92 -5.96
C GLY A 31 12.63 -12.21 -5.28
N ILE A 32 13.02 -11.05 -5.82
CA ILE A 32 14.11 -10.22 -5.26
C ILE A 32 13.79 -9.81 -3.83
N PHE A 33 12.61 -9.26 -3.56
CA PHE A 33 12.24 -8.84 -2.21
C PHE A 33 12.17 -10.03 -1.24
N SER A 34 11.71 -11.20 -1.69
CA SER A 34 11.67 -12.41 -0.86
C SER A 34 13.07 -12.94 -0.53
N LEU A 35 14.04 -12.79 -1.45
CA LEU A 35 15.44 -13.16 -1.22
C LEU A 35 16.14 -12.16 -0.29
N LEU A 36 15.93 -10.85 -0.51
CA LEU A 36 16.46 -9.80 0.34
C LEU A 36 15.89 -9.88 1.77
N ASP A 37 14.62 -10.27 1.91
CA ASP A 37 14.00 -10.40 3.23
C ASP A 37 14.72 -11.42 4.11
N LYS A 38 15.28 -12.49 3.53
CA LYS A 38 16.03 -13.51 4.26
C LYS A 38 17.33 -12.98 4.87
N SER A 39 18.00 -12.01 4.23
CA SER A 39 19.25 -11.45 4.72
C SER A 39 19.07 -10.26 5.66
N ILE A 40 17.87 -9.66 5.69
CA ILE A 40 17.56 -8.49 6.51
C ILE A 40 17.00 -8.93 7.87
N SER A 41 17.69 -8.60 8.94
CA SER A 41 17.21 -8.81 10.31
C SER A 41 17.17 -7.50 11.11
N GLY A 42 16.35 -7.44 12.15
CA GLY A 42 16.27 -6.28 13.05
C GLY A 42 14.86 -5.76 13.30
N LYS A 43 14.77 -4.81 14.25
CA LYS A 43 13.49 -4.25 14.73
C LYS A 43 12.74 -3.51 13.63
N ILE A 44 13.42 -2.74 12.78
CA ILE A 44 12.80 -2.00 11.67
C ILE A 44 12.23 -2.98 10.64
N ALA A 45 13.01 -3.98 10.24
CA ALA A 45 12.56 -5.02 9.31
C ALA A 45 11.31 -5.74 9.83
N SER A 46 11.27 -6.07 11.13
CA SER A 46 10.08 -6.69 11.73
C SER A 46 8.83 -5.80 11.67
N ARG A 47 8.98 -4.47 11.78
CA ARG A 47 7.87 -3.52 11.66
C ARG A 47 7.40 -3.36 10.22
N VAL A 48 8.33 -3.32 9.26
CA VAL A 48 8.00 -3.28 7.83
C VAL A 48 7.25 -4.55 7.43
N ARG A 49 7.70 -5.73 7.88
CA ARG A 49 6.98 -7.00 7.68
C ARG A 49 5.58 -6.98 8.30
N ALA A 50 5.46 -6.48 9.53
CA ALA A 50 4.15 -6.36 10.18
C ALA A 50 3.21 -5.43 9.40
N CYS A 51 3.71 -4.28 8.94
CA CYS A 51 2.97 -3.35 8.09
C CYS A 51 2.50 -4.01 6.79
N GLY A 52 3.36 -4.78 6.12
CA GLY A 52 3.00 -5.53 4.91
C GLY A 52 1.95 -6.63 5.16
N ARG A 53 2.00 -7.31 6.31
CA ARG A 53 0.98 -8.30 6.71
C ARG A 53 -0.39 -7.69 6.99
N MET A 54 -0.44 -6.38 7.26
CA MET A 54 -1.65 -5.59 7.48
C MET A 54 -1.92 -4.62 6.33
N ALA A 55 -1.47 -4.92 5.11
CA ALA A 55 -1.56 -4.01 3.97
C ALA A 55 -2.99 -3.52 3.69
N PHE A 56 -4.00 -4.39 3.81
CA PHE A 56 -5.40 -4.01 3.54
C PHE A 56 -5.96 -3.13 4.65
N THR A 57 -5.74 -3.50 5.92
CA THR A 57 -6.10 -2.65 7.06
C THR A 57 -5.41 -1.29 6.97
N ASN A 58 -4.11 -1.26 6.68
CA ASN A 58 -3.32 -0.04 6.61
C ASN A 58 -3.80 0.86 5.46
N TYR A 59 -4.04 0.31 4.28
CA TYR A 59 -4.60 1.07 3.16
C TYR A 59 -5.93 1.73 3.51
N LEU A 60 -6.85 0.97 4.12
CA LEU A 60 -8.16 1.51 4.49
C LEU A 60 -8.03 2.57 5.60
N SER A 61 -7.19 2.31 6.61
CA SER A 61 -6.94 3.27 7.68
C SER A 61 -6.35 4.59 7.16
N GLN A 62 -5.38 4.55 6.25
CA GLN A 62 -4.80 5.76 5.65
C GLN A 62 -5.86 6.54 4.87
N SER A 63 -6.72 5.84 4.13
CA SER A 63 -7.79 6.47 3.35
C SER A 63 -8.80 7.17 4.27
N ILE A 64 -9.24 6.49 5.33
CA ILE A 64 -10.14 7.08 6.34
C ILE A 64 -9.49 8.27 7.03
N LEU A 65 -8.24 8.14 7.48
CA LEU A 65 -7.50 9.23 8.11
C LEU A 65 -7.34 10.43 7.17
N GLY A 66 -7.09 10.18 5.88
CA GLY A 66 -7.00 11.22 4.87
C GLY A 66 -8.32 11.99 4.72
N VAL A 67 -9.43 11.28 4.59
CA VAL A 67 -10.77 11.90 4.50
C VAL A 67 -11.08 12.69 5.77
N LEU A 68 -10.87 12.11 6.95
CA LEU A 68 -11.12 12.81 8.21
C LEU A 68 -10.25 14.06 8.34
N PHE A 69 -8.96 13.96 8.05
CA PHE A 69 -8.04 15.07 8.23
C PHE A 69 -8.30 16.21 7.23
N PHE A 70 -8.37 15.89 5.94
CA PHE A 70 -8.46 16.90 4.87
C PHE A 70 -9.89 17.41 4.62
N THR A 71 -10.92 16.70 5.07
CA THR A 71 -12.31 17.09 4.81
C THR A 71 -13.06 17.46 6.09
N VAL A 72 -12.81 16.79 7.21
CA VAL A 72 -13.59 17.01 8.45
C VAL A 72 -12.87 17.96 9.41
N VAL A 73 -11.56 17.79 9.61
CA VAL A 73 -10.80 18.58 10.59
C VAL A 73 -10.35 19.91 10.01
N PHE A 74 -9.77 19.86 8.82
CA PHE A 74 -9.25 21.02 8.11
C PHE A 74 -10.05 21.13 6.82
N GLU A 75 -11.22 21.77 6.88
CA GLU A 75 -12.10 22.07 5.73
C GLU A 75 -11.44 23.10 4.76
N ARG A 76 -10.17 22.89 4.41
CA ARG A 76 -9.38 23.72 3.52
C ARG A 76 -8.96 22.87 2.33
N GLY A 77 -9.26 23.32 1.11
CA GLY A 77 -8.87 22.60 -0.11
C GLY A 77 -7.41 22.82 -0.51
N ASP A 78 -6.69 23.63 0.27
CA ASP A 78 -5.50 24.38 -0.12
C ASP A 78 -4.28 24.01 0.74
N PHE A 79 -4.07 22.71 0.97
CA PHE A 79 -2.84 22.22 1.60
C PHE A 79 -1.63 22.38 0.69
N THR A 80 -0.57 22.91 1.25
CA THR A 80 0.74 22.92 0.61
C THR A 80 1.30 21.50 0.50
N ARG A 81 2.17 21.27 -0.49
CA ARG A 81 2.86 19.98 -0.65
C ARG A 81 3.62 19.54 0.61
N LYS A 82 4.14 20.50 1.37
CA LYS A 82 4.88 20.24 2.61
C LYS A 82 3.94 19.66 3.69
N GLU A 83 2.76 20.23 3.86
CA GLU A 83 1.77 19.75 4.85
C GLU A 83 1.29 18.33 4.53
N ILE A 84 1.03 18.05 3.25
CA ILE A 84 0.64 16.70 2.81
C ILE A 84 1.75 15.68 3.08
N VAL A 85 3.01 16.03 2.79
CA VAL A 85 4.15 15.14 3.07
C VAL A 85 4.28 14.87 4.57
N VAL A 86 4.13 15.89 5.42
CA VAL A 86 4.15 15.72 6.87
C VAL A 86 3.03 14.78 7.33
N PHE A 87 1.80 14.98 6.83
CA PHE A 87 0.69 14.08 7.11
C PHE A 87 1.00 12.63 6.73
N VAL A 88 1.50 12.39 5.51
CA VAL A 88 1.85 11.05 5.03
C VAL A 88 2.90 10.39 5.92
N VAL A 89 3.98 11.10 6.26
CA VAL A 89 5.05 10.56 7.11
C VAL A 89 4.53 10.22 8.51
N VAL A 90 3.66 11.06 9.09
CA VAL A 90 3.04 10.80 10.39
C VAL A 90 2.15 9.55 10.34
N VAL A 91 1.28 9.45 9.32
CA VAL A 91 0.42 8.27 9.16
C VAL A 91 1.25 7.00 8.99
N TRP A 92 2.30 7.03 8.17
CA TRP A 92 3.20 5.88 7.99
C TRP A 92 3.94 5.50 9.26
N ALA A 93 4.41 6.47 10.04
CA ALA A 93 5.05 6.19 11.32
C ALA A 93 4.10 5.50 12.28
N ILE A 94 2.85 5.99 12.39
CA ILE A 94 1.80 5.37 13.20
C ILE A 94 1.53 3.95 12.71
N GLN A 95 1.34 3.75 11.41
CA GLN A 95 1.06 2.42 10.83
C GLN A 95 2.19 1.42 11.08
N LEU A 96 3.45 1.82 10.94
CA LEU A 96 4.61 0.96 11.21
C LEU A 96 4.68 0.52 12.69
N LEU A 97 4.29 1.40 13.61
CA LEU A 97 4.26 1.10 15.04
C LEU A 97 3.05 0.24 15.40
N CYS A 98 1.85 0.70 15.06
CA CYS A 98 0.58 0.05 15.36
C CYS A 98 0.48 -1.34 14.73
N SER A 99 0.97 -1.53 13.49
CA SER A 99 0.91 -2.83 12.83
C SER A 99 1.65 -3.91 13.60
N LYS A 100 2.84 -3.57 14.14
CA LYS A 100 3.60 -4.54 14.93
C LYS A 100 2.94 -4.82 16.27
N ILE A 101 2.53 -3.78 17.00
CA ILE A 101 1.85 -3.93 18.30
C ILE A 101 0.58 -4.78 18.14
N TRP A 102 -0.18 -4.56 17.06
CA TRP A 102 -1.38 -5.33 16.76
C TRP A 102 -1.05 -6.80 16.50
N LEU A 103 -0.08 -7.08 15.62
CA LEU A 103 0.26 -8.45 15.25
C LEU A 103 1.00 -9.24 16.34
N ASP A 104 1.53 -8.56 17.35
CA ASP A 104 2.07 -9.20 18.55
C ASP A 104 0.94 -9.79 19.43
N ASN A 105 -0.30 -9.29 19.30
CA ASN A 105 -1.48 -9.77 20.03
C ASN A 105 -2.45 -10.57 19.13
N PHE A 106 -2.52 -10.27 17.84
CA PHE A 106 -3.48 -10.85 16.90
C PHE A 106 -2.81 -11.45 15.67
N ARG A 107 -3.36 -12.55 15.13
CA ARG A 107 -2.77 -13.22 13.96
C ARG A 107 -2.94 -12.45 12.66
N TYR A 108 -3.98 -11.63 12.51
CA TYR A 108 -4.29 -10.90 11.29
C TYR A 108 -4.70 -9.47 11.62
N GLY A 109 -4.57 -8.56 10.66
CA GLY A 109 -5.23 -7.26 10.77
C GLY A 109 -6.75 -7.41 10.71
N PRO A 110 -7.51 -6.44 11.26
CA PRO A 110 -8.96 -6.46 11.30
C PRO A 110 -9.59 -6.72 9.93
N MET A 111 -9.16 -5.97 8.91
CA MET A 111 -9.75 -6.06 7.57
C MET A 111 -9.33 -7.33 6.85
N GLU A 112 -8.10 -7.79 7.06
CA GLU A 112 -7.63 -9.07 6.54
C GLU A 112 -8.41 -10.24 7.13
N TRP A 113 -8.74 -10.18 8.43
CA TRP A 113 -9.56 -11.19 9.09
C TRP A 113 -10.99 -11.21 8.54
N ILE A 114 -11.63 -10.05 8.41
CA ILE A 114 -12.97 -9.92 7.81
C ILE A 114 -12.95 -10.48 6.39
N TRP A 115 -11.97 -10.08 5.58
CA TRP A 115 -11.83 -10.55 4.20
C TRP A 115 -11.69 -12.07 4.15
N ARG A 116 -10.82 -12.66 4.99
CA ARG A 116 -10.66 -14.12 5.06
C ARG A 116 -11.94 -14.83 5.49
N LYS A 117 -12.66 -14.31 6.49
CA LYS A 117 -13.97 -14.83 6.90
C LYS A 117 -14.96 -14.84 5.73
N LEU A 118 -15.01 -13.76 4.94
CA LEU A 118 -15.93 -13.64 3.81
C LEU A 118 -15.55 -14.55 2.64
N THR A 119 -14.25 -14.60 2.28
CA THR A 119 -13.77 -15.40 1.14
C THR A 119 -13.86 -16.90 1.40
N TYR A 120 -13.41 -17.34 2.58
CA TYR A 120 -13.30 -18.77 2.87
C TYR A 120 -14.53 -19.34 3.59
N ARG A 121 -15.49 -18.47 3.99
CA ARG A 121 -16.71 -18.81 4.75
C ARG A 121 -16.49 -19.74 5.95
N SER A 122 -15.26 -19.85 6.42
CA SER A 122 -14.87 -20.69 7.54
C SER A 122 -13.67 -20.08 8.24
N ILE A 123 -13.81 -19.94 9.56
CA ILE A 123 -12.77 -19.91 10.59
C ILE A 123 -13.47 -20.50 11.80
#